data_AF-A0AAD0WDF0-F1
#
_entry.id   AF-A0AAD0WDF0-F1
#
_cell.length_a   1.000
_cell.length_b   1.000
_cell.length_c   1.000
_cell.angle_alpha   90.00
_cell.angle_beta   90.00
_cell.angle_gamma   90.00
#
_symmetry.space_group_name_H-M   'P 1'
#
loop_
_entity.id
_entity.type
_entity.pdbx_description
1 polymer ?
#
loop_
_entity_poly.entity_id
_entity_poly.type
_entity_poly.pdbx_seq_one_letter_code
_entity_poly.pdbx_strand_id
1 'polypeptide(L)'
;MQTRKPDRVTAMQQLIEQVKVELPLYEPDTFFCGTDNSCIGCPKKLMELVDTELCYWEHQLQIGTIPNFDDISRFAKLCKNVKRGLVRNNLVDS
;
A
#
# COMPACT_ATOMS: atom_id res chain seq x y z
N MET A 1 -1.83 15.67 25.17
CA MET A 1 -3.00 15.89 24.29
C MET A 1 -3.38 14.55 23.70
N GLN A 2 -4.54 14.00 24.03
CA GLN A 2 -5.02 12.81 23.31
C GLN A 2 -5.50 13.28 21.93
N THR A 3 -4.74 12.97 20.89
CA THR A 3 -5.19 13.10 19.51
C THR A 3 -6.47 12.27 19.38
N ARG A 4 -7.62 12.93 19.17
CA ARG A 4 -8.87 12.22 18.90
C ARG A 4 -8.62 11.25 17.75
N LYS A 5 -9.10 10.01 17.89
CA LYS A 5 -9.02 9.04 16.80
C LYS A 5 -9.66 9.68 15.56
N PRO A 6 -8.97 9.67 14.41
CA PRO A 6 -9.52 10.21 13.17
C PRO A 6 -10.81 9.48 12.81
N ASP A 7 -11.71 10.17 12.11
CA ASP A 7 -12.86 9.51 11.49
C ASP A 7 -12.38 8.55 10.38
N ARG A 8 -13.30 7.73 9.86
CA ARG A 8 -12.95 6.66 8.90
C ARG A 8 -12.40 7.21 7.58
N VAL A 9 -12.91 8.36 7.11
CA VAL A 9 -12.44 9.00 5.88
C VAL A 9 -11.02 9.50 6.09
N THR A 10 -10.80 10.25 7.17
CA THR A 10 -9.46 10.75 7.55
C THR A 10 -8.47 9.61 7.78
N ALA A 11 -8.90 8.52 8.42
CA ALA A 11 -8.06 7.35 8.67
C ALA A 11 -7.63 6.64 7.37
N MET A 12 -8.54 6.50 6.40
CA MET A 12 -8.20 5.93 5.10
C MET A 12 -7.27 6.86 4.30
N GLN A 13 -7.53 8.17 4.31
CA GLN A 13 -6.67 9.17 3.66
C GLN A 13 -5.25 9.14 4.22
N GLN A 14 -5.11 9.17 5.54
CA GLN A 14 -3.80 9.09 6.21
C GLN A 14 -3.08 7.78 5.86
N LEU A 15 -3.81 6.67 5.77
CA LEU A 15 -3.25 5.38 5.38
C LEU A 15 -2.75 5.40 3.92
N ILE A 16 -3.51 5.98 2.99
CA ILE A 16 -3.09 6.15 1.59
C ILE A 16 -1.81 6.99 1.52
N GLU A 17 -1.76 8.13 2.20
CA GLU A 17 -0.58 9.00 2.24
C GLU A 17 0.63 8.28 2.82
N GLN A 18 0.45 7.57 3.94
CA GLN A 18 1.52 6.78 4.55
C GLN A 18 2.06 5.72 3.59
N VAL A 19 1.18 5.04 2.85
CA VAL A 19 1.57 4.02 1.87
C VAL A 19 2.37 4.62 0.72
N LYS A 20 2.00 5.81 0.23
CA LYS A 20 2.76 6.52 -0.82
C LYS A 20 4.16 6.93 -0.37
N VAL A 21 4.34 7.20 0.92
CA VAL A 21 5.63 7.60 1.51
C VAL A 21 6.49 6.38 1.85
N GLU A 22 5.90 5.32 2.38
CA GLU A 22 6.64 4.13 2.84
C GLU A 22 6.96 3.14 1.72
N LEU A 23 6.12 3.05 0.69
CA LEU A 23 6.33 2.11 -0.40
C LEU A 23 6.91 2.82 -1.62
N PRO A 24 7.94 2.26 -2.26
CA PRO A 24 8.56 2.84 -3.46
C PRO A 24 7.71 2.65 -4.73
N LEU A 25 6.41 2.96 -4.67
CA LEU A 25 5.42 2.72 -5.74
C LEU A 25 5.79 3.34 -7.09
N TYR A 26 6.54 4.46 -7.06
CA TYR A 26 6.92 5.21 -8.25
C TYR A 26 8.42 5.20 -8.52
N GLU A 27 9.22 4.42 -7.77
CA GLU A 27 10.64 4.34 -8.02
C GLU A 27 10.94 3.34 -9.15
N PRO A 28 11.71 3.74 -10.19
CA PRO A 28 12.04 2.89 -11.33
C PRO A 28 12.79 1.61 -10.91
N ASP A 29 13.50 1.65 -9.77
CA ASP A 29 14.29 0.53 -9.26
C ASP A 29 13.42 -0.61 -8.66
N THR A 30 12.13 -0.37 -8.41
CA THR A 30 11.20 -1.43 -7.98
C THR A 30 10.71 -2.33 -9.11
N PHE A 31 10.98 -1.94 -10.35
CA PHE A 31 10.51 -2.64 -11.55
C PHE A 31 11.50 -3.65 -12.10
N PHE A 32 12.61 -3.92 -11.41
CA PHE A 32 13.57 -4.93 -11.84
C PHE A 32 13.04 -6.34 -11.56
N CYS A 33 12.57 -7.01 -12.62
CA CYS A 33 12.42 -8.45 -12.62
C CYS A 33 13.81 -9.05 -12.83
N GLY A 34 14.46 -9.48 -11.74
CA GLY A 34 15.68 -10.30 -11.85
C GLY A 34 15.38 -11.48 -12.78
N THR A 35 16.23 -11.67 -13.79
CA THR A 35 16.04 -12.60 -14.92
C THR A 35 15.89 -14.07 -14.54
N ASP A 36 15.98 -14.41 -13.25
CA ASP A 36 16.03 -15.78 -12.76
C ASP A 36 14.69 -16.34 -12.26
N ASN A 37 13.56 -15.62 -12.38
CA ASN A 37 12.24 -16.08 -11.91
C ASN A 37 12.22 -16.58 -10.43
N SER A 38 13.27 -16.28 -9.66
CA SER A 38 13.48 -16.72 -8.28
C SER A 38 12.79 -15.81 -7.26
N CYS A 39 12.10 -14.77 -7.74
CA CYS A 39 11.39 -13.83 -6.88
C CYS A 39 10.26 -14.52 -6.13
N ILE A 40 10.31 -14.45 -4.79
CA ILE A 40 9.22 -14.90 -3.92
C ILE A 40 8.12 -13.84 -3.97
N GLY A 41 7.32 -13.90 -5.03
CA GLY A 41 6.40 -12.84 -5.43
C GLY A 41 7.14 -11.73 -6.16
N CYS A 42 6.85 -11.54 -7.44
CA CYS A 42 7.48 -10.50 -8.25
C CYS A 42 7.17 -9.11 -7.66
N PRO A 43 8.18 -8.31 -7.29
CA PRO A 43 8.00 -6.97 -6.71
C PRO A 43 7.07 -6.09 -7.54
N LYS A 44 7.21 -6.13 -8.88
CA LYS A 44 6.33 -5.43 -9.81
C LYS A 44 4.86 -5.80 -9.63
N LYS A 45 4.55 -7.09 -9.52
CA LYS A 45 3.16 -7.58 -9.33
C LYS A 45 2.60 -7.11 -8.00
N LEU A 46 3.43 -7.06 -6.95
CA LEU A 46 3.03 -6.57 -5.64
C LEU A 46 2.79 -5.06 -5.67
N MET A 47 3.59 -4.29 -6.39
CA MET A 47 3.38 -2.84 -6.60
C MET A 47 2.12 -2.56 -7.40
N GLU A 48 1.89 -3.28 -8.51
CA GLU A 48 0.64 -3.19 -9.29
C GLU A 48 -0.62 -3.46 -8.44
N LEU A 49 -0.53 -4.44 -7.52
CA LEU A 49 -1.63 -4.75 -6.60
C LEU A 49 -1.92 -3.59 -5.63
N VAL A 50 -0.89 -3.00 -5.03
CA VAL A 50 -1.06 -1.85 -4.13
C VAL A 50 -1.58 -0.64 -4.88
N ASP A 51 -1.04 -0.35 -6.06
CA ASP A 51 -1.44 0.79 -6.88
C ASP A 51 -2.92 0.71 -7.28
N THR A 52 -3.39 -0.49 -7.64
CA THR A 52 -4.81 -0.72 -7.95
C THR A 52 -5.72 -0.44 -6.74
N GLU A 53 -5.37 -0.97 -5.57
CA GLU A 53 -6.14 -0.75 -4.33
C GLU A 53 -6.11 0.72 -3.90
N LEU A 54 -4.96 1.38 -4.07
CA LEU A 54 -4.80 2.79 -3.78
C LEU A 54 -5.71 3.63 -4.67
N CYS A 55 -5.65 3.43 -6.00
CA CYS A 55 -6.50 4.13 -6.95
C CYS A 55 -7.99 3.90 -6.66
N TYR A 56 -8.37 2.68 -6.29
CA TYR A 56 -9.74 2.35 -5.89
C TYR A 56 -10.19 3.20 -4.71
N TRP A 57 -9.42 3.24 -3.61
CA TRP A 57 -9.80 3.98 -2.42
C TRP A 57 -9.77 5.49 -2.61
N GLU A 58 -8.80 6.02 -3.37
CA GLU A 58 -8.79 7.44 -3.73
C GLU A 58 -10.05 7.84 -4.48
N HIS A 59 -10.46 7.05 -5.47
CA HIS A 59 -11.69 7.31 -6.20
C HIS A 59 -12.93 7.21 -5.31
N GLN A 60 -13.02 6.18 -4.46
CA GLN A 60 -14.14 6.02 -3.51
C GLN A 60 -14.25 7.22 -2.56
N LEU A 61 -13.13 7.70 -2.01
CA LEU A 61 -13.11 8.88 -1.15
C LEU A 61 -13.51 10.15 -1.92
N GLN A 62 -13.07 10.29 -3.17
CA GLN A 62 -13.41 11.43 -4.03
C GLN A 62 -14.92 11.52 -4.32
N ILE A 63 -15.60 10.39 -4.51
CA ILE A 63 -17.06 10.35 -4.73
C ILE A 63 -17.87 10.42 -3.43
N GLY A 64 -17.21 10.55 -2.27
CA GLY A 64 -17.85 10.67 -0.96
C GLY A 64 -18.22 9.34 -0.30
N THR A 65 -17.71 8.20 -0.80
CA THR A 65 -17.88 6.91 -0.14
C THR A 65 -17.09 6.89 1.17
N ILE A 66 -17.77 6.54 2.26
CA ILE A 66 -17.15 6.44 3.58
C ILE A 66 -16.72 4.99 3.81
N PRO A 67 -15.41 4.70 3.93
CA PRO A 67 -14.93 3.35 4.21
C PRO A 67 -15.41 2.87 5.58
N ASN A 68 -15.54 1.55 5.74
CA ASN A 68 -15.78 0.94 7.02
C ASN A 68 -14.43 0.56 7.70
N PHE A 69 -14.47 0.13 8.96
CA PHE A 69 -13.24 -0.24 9.69
C PHE A 69 -12.57 -1.51 9.15
N ASP A 70 -13.35 -2.41 8.57
CA ASP A 70 -12.83 -3.64 7.96
C ASP A 70 -12.08 -3.31 6.65
N ASP A 71 -12.60 -2.37 5.85
CA ASP A 71 -11.96 -1.86 4.64
C ASP A 71 -10.57 -1.28 4.93
N ILE A 72 -10.50 -0.37 5.92
CA ILE A 72 -9.23 0.23 6.39
C ILE A 72 -8.29 -0.88 6.86
N SER A 73 -8.80 -1.85 7.61
CA SER A 73 -7.99 -2.96 8.13
C SER A 73 -7.48 -3.88 7.02
N ARG A 74 -8.28 -4.15 5.99
CA ARG A 74 -7.91 -4.96 4.83
C ARG A 74 -6.84 -4.26 4.00
N PHE A 75 -7.04 -2.98 3.69
CA PHE A 75 -6.06 -2.18 2.95
C PHE A 75 -4.73 -2.10 3.71
N ALA A 76 -4.76 -1.80 5.02
CA ALA A 76 -3.56 -1.78 5.85
C ALA A 76 -2.83 -3.13 5.88
N LYS A 77 -3.58 -4.25 5.95
CA LYS A 77 -3.00 -5.60 5.89
C LYS A 77 -2.37 -5.90 4.55
N LEU A 78 -3.01 -5.50 3.45
CA LEU A 78 -2.48 -5.65 2.10
C LEU A 78 -1.14 -4.92 1.95
N CYS A 79 -1.08 -3.64 2.32
CA CYS A 79 0.15 -2.85 2.29
C CYS A 79 1.27 -3.46 3.16
N LYS A 80 0.94 -3.95 4.37
CA LYS A 80 1.92 -4.64 5.24
C LYS A 80 2.44 -5.94 4.63
N ASN A 81 1.58 -6.73 4.00
CA ASN A 81 2.00 -7.98 3.36
C ASN A 81 2.89 -7.71 2.15
N VAL A 82 2.57 -6.67 1.37
CA VAL A 82 3.38 -6.22 0.24
C VAL A 82 4.74 -5.71 0.72
N LYS A 83 4.80 -4.86 1.76
CA LYS A 83 6.05 -4.41 2.39
C LYS A 83 6.93 -5.59 2.79
N ARG A 84 6.36 -6.62 3.43
CA ARG A 84 7.08 -7.85 3.78
C ARG A 84 7.60 -8.60 2.56
N GLY A 85 6.83 -8.62 1.47
CA GLY A 85 7.27 -9.17 0.18
C GLY A 85 8.48 -8.41 -0.37
N LEU A 86 8.46 -7.07 -0.33
CA LEU A 86 9.59 -6.24 -0.76
C LEU A 86 10.84 -6.43 0.09
N VAL A 87 10.70 -6.47 1.42
CA VAL A 87 11.80 -6.74 2.35
C VAL A 87 12.47 -8.08 2.04
N ARG A 88 11.67 -9.12 1.74
CA ARG A 88 12.22 -10.43 1.34
C ARG A 88 12.96 -10.41 0.00
N ASN A 89 12.66 -9.44 -0.85
CA ASN A 89 13.36 -9.22 -2.12
C ASN A 89 14.52 -8.20 -1.98
N ASN A 90 14.89 -7.78 -0.76
CA ASN A 90 15.92 -6.78 -0.45
C ASN A 90 15.71 -5.42 -1.15
N LEU A 91 14.45 -5.04 -1.40
CA LEU A 91 14.11 -3.76 -2.03
C LEU A 91 13.80 -2.65 -1.03
N VAL A 92 13.49 -3.01 0.22
CA VAL A 92 13.13 -2.07 1.29
C VAL A 92 13.68 -2.61 2.60
N ASP A 93 14.15 -1.72 3.48
CA ASP A 93 14.62 -2.08 4.82
C ASP A 93 13.47 -2.52 5.74
N SER A 94 13.79 -3.42 6.70
CA SER A 94 12.83 -4.00 7.67
C SER A 94 12.37 -3.03 8.75
#